data_AF-A0AA37TR77-F1
#
_entry.id   AF-A0AA37TR77-F1
#
_cell.length_a   1.000
_cell.length_b   1.000
_cell.length_c   1.000
_cell.angle_alpha   90.00
_cell.angle_beta   90.00
_cell.angle_gamma   90.00
#
_symmetry.space_group_name_H-M   'P 1'
#
loop_
_entity.id
_entity.type
_entity.pdbx_description
1 polymer ?
#
loop_
_entity_poly.entity_id
_entity_poly.type
_entity_poly.pdbx_seq_one_letter_code
_entity_poly.pdbx_strand_id
1 'polypeptide(L)'
;MTPPPAVRITWNGLASLWAFSQAVVRVGRPMFEAQRTADPTAGPPQLAIGGELEEGLHLFELSSRLSRNKFDGWVDWAPVPDPDAVGASLGGNRTFENALGWIMRHELAHLRLNHHAVAEPLPHEAKEQEFQADAQATHWMKGSLQVDPGRALETRPSETELDLERRALGMFTGLAWVAQFELVPHGNSSTHPPVMDRIGRMIGDLRLADDSFACEMLSYVTKVLVDPEGVWPPDQEVPTAKDAAMEAMFRLSRAVAAFKG
;
A
#
# COMPACT_ATOMS: atom_id res chain seq x y z
N MET A 1 8.84 30.29 14.61
CA MET A 1 7.63 29.44 14.70
C MET A 1 7.59 28.56 13.47
N THR A 2 8.02 27.31 13.60
CA THR A 2 7.84 26.29 12.58
C THR A 2 6.35 25.93 12.59
N PRO A 3 5.64 25.95 11.46
CA PRO A 3 4.25 25.51 11.43
C PRO A 3 4.18 24.05 11.92
N PRO A 4 3.07 23.65 12.57
CA PRO A 4 2.88 22.26 12.99
C PRO A 4 3.09 21.31 11.81
N PRO A 5 3.58 20.08 12.05
CA PRO A 5 3.65 19.07 11.01
C PRO A 5 2.24 18.87 10.46
N ALA A 6 2.07 19.18 9.19
CA ALA A 6 0.82 18.99 8.47
C ALA A 6 1.17 18.23 7.19
N VAL A 7 0.42 17.18 6.89
CA VAL A 7 0.46 16.52 5.59
C VAL A 7 -0.05 17.54 4.56
N ARG A 8 0.89 18.24 3.90
CA ARG A 8 0.57 19.13 2.80
C ARG A 8 0.28 18.26 1.58
N ILE A 9 -1.00 18.01 1.31
CA ILE A 9 -1.45 17.43 0.05
C ILE A 9 -1.17 18.47 -1.04
N THR A 10 0.02 18.38 -1.64
CA THR A 10 0.40 19.17 -2.81
C THR A 10 -0.17 18.52 -4.06
N TRP A 11 -0.25 19.27 -5.16
CA TRP A 11 -0.56 18.69 -6.47
C TRP A 11 0.35 17.49 -6.77
N ASN A 12 1.66 17.63 -6.50
CA ASN A 12 2.64 16.55 -6.65
C ASN A 12 2.38 15.35 -5.75
N GLY A 13 1.88 15.56 -4.52
CA GLY A 13 1.46 14.48 -3.64
C GLY A 13 0.28 13.68 -4.21
N LEU A 14 -0.74 14.36 -4.71
CA LEU A 14 -1.90 13.71 -5.35
C LEU A 14 -1.51 12.98 -6.64
N ALA A 15 -0.72 13.63 -7.50
CA ALA A 15 -0.22 13.05 -8.74
C ALA A 15 0.65 11.81 -8.47
N SER A 16 1.52 11.88 -7.46
CA SER A 16 2.35 10.76 -7.01
C SER A 16 1.52 9.60 -6.48
N LEU A 17 0.51 9.86 -5.64
CA LEU A 17 -0.38 8.84 -5.09
C LEU A 17 -1.21 8.16 -6.19
N TRP A 18 -1.70 8.94 -7.17
CA TRP A 18 -2.43 8.41 -8.31
C TRP A 18 -1.54 7.50 -9.16
N ALA A 19 -0.34 7.95 -9.54
CA ALA A 19 0.62 7.14 -10.29
C ALA A 19 0.97 5.84 -9.55
N PHE A 20 1.20 5.91 -8.22
CA PHE A 20 1.47 4.74 -7.39
C PHE A 20 0.30 3.75 -7.40
N SER A 21 -0.94 4.24 -7.31
CA SER A 21 -2.14 3.41 -7.30
C SER A 21 -2.38 2.70 -8.64
N GLN A 22 -2.09 3.38 -9.75
CA GLN A 22 -2.12 2.77 -11.09
C GLN A 22 -1.05 1.69 -11.22
N ALA A 23 0.15 1.95 -10.72
CA ALA A 23 1.27 1.02 -10.73
C ALA A 23 0.98 -0.27 -9.93
N VAL A 24 0.39 -0.14 -8.73
CA VAL A 24 -0.03 -1.29 -7.89
C VAL A 24 -0.89 -2.29 -8.66
N VAL A 25 -1.88 -1.80 -9.41
CA VAL A 25 -2.80 -2.66 -10.17
C VAL A 25 -2.12 -3.27 -11.40
N ARG A 26 -1.32 -2.47 -12.11
CA ARG A 26 -0.60 -2.86 -13.33
C ARG A 26 0.51 -3.87 -13.10
N VAL A 27 1.14 -3.80 -11.94
CA VAL A 27 2.16 -4.77 -11.53
C VAL A 27 1.52 -5.99 -10.87
N GLY A 28 0.62 -5.77 -9.92
CA GLY A 28 0.09 -6.88 -9.11
C GLY A 28 -0.84 -7.80 -9.89
N ARG A 29 -1.65 -7.29 -10.84
CA ARG A 29 -2.59 -8.13 -11.59
C ARG A 29 -1.90 -9.19 -12.47
N PRO A 30 -0.89 -8.85 -13.31
CA PRO A 30 -0.15 -9.87 -14.06
C PRO A 30 0.50 -10.92 -13.16
N MET A 31 1.03 -10.52 -12.00
CA MET A 31 1.63 -11.45 -11.02
C MET A 31 0.59 -12.40 -10.42
N PHE A 32 -0.54 -11.85 -10.01
CA PHE A 32 -1.68 -12.59 -9.47
C PHE A 32 -2.26 -13.60 -10.47
N GLU A 33 -2.39 -13.21 -11.73
CA GLU A 33 -2.85 -14.07 -12.82
C GLU A 33 -1.80 -15.17 -13.13
N ALA A 34 -0.52 -14.80 -13.22
CA ALA A 34 0.56 -15.75 -13.49
C ALA A 34 0.68 -16.83 -12.41
N GLN A 35 0.55 -16.47 -11.14
CA GLN A 35 0.59 -17.42 -10.02
C GLN A 35 -0.52 -18.47 -10.12
N ARG A 36 -1.73 -18.08 -10.57
CA ARG A 36 -2.87 -19.00 -10.71
C ARG A 36 -2.75 -19.93 -11.92
N THR A 37 -1.96 -19.56 -12.92
CA THR A 37 -1.72 -20.38 -14.11
C THR A 37 -0.40 -21.15 -14.06
N ALA A 38 0.43 -20.90 -13.05
CA ALA A 38 1.74 -21.52 -12.90
C ALA A 38 1.59 -23.02 -12.61
N ASP A 39 2.47 -23.82 -13.21
CA ASP A 39 2.65 -25.21 -12.80
C ASP A 39 3.32 -25.22 -11.41
N PRO A 40 2.67 -25.77 -10.37
CA PRO A 40 3.22 -25.81 -9.01
C PRO A 40 4.57 -26.54 -8.92
N THR A 41 4.92 -27.35 -9.93
CA THR A 41 6.14 -28.15 -9.99
C THR A 41 7.26 -27.48 -10.80
N ALA A 42 6.97 -26.43 -11.57
CA ALA A 42 7.92 -25.78 -12.49
C ALA A 42 8.69 -24.60 -11.87
N GLY A 43 8.50 -24.32 -10.58
CA GLY A 43 9.08 -23.17 -9.89
C GLY A 43 8.27 -21.88 -10.09
N PRO A 44 8.76 -20.73 -9.58
CA PRO A 44 8.03 -19.47 -9.64
C PRO A 44 7.78 -19.02 -11.09
N PRO A 45 6.58 -18.50 -11.42
CA PRO A 45 6.29 -18.03 -12.77
C PRO A 45 7.21 -16.87 -13.17
N GLN A 46 7.76 -16.94 -14.38
CA GLN A 46 8.52 -15.86 -14.98
C GLN A 46 7.60 -15.00 -15.85
N LEU A 47 7.59 -13.70 -15.59
CA LEU A 47 6.85 -12.73 -16.37
C LEU A 47 7.80 -11.94 -17.27
N ALA A 48 7.50 -11.90 -18.56
CA ALA A 48 8.17 -10.98 -19.47
C ALA A 48 7.73 -9.55 -19.16
N ILE A 49 8.68 -8.62 -19.07
CA ILE A 49 8.37 -7.19 -18.94
C ILE A 49 7.83 -6.69 -20.28
N GLY A 50 6.60 -6.18 -20.25
CA GLY A 50 5.93 -5.57 -21.39
C GLY A 50 4.47 -5.23 -21.07
N GLY A 51 3.87 -4.38 -21.90
CA GLY A 51 2.46 -3.99 -21.76
C GLY A 51 2.16 -3.35 -20.40
N GLU A 52 1.10 -3.81 -19.72
CA GLU A 52 0.67 -3.28 -18.42
C GLU A 52 1.77 -3.34 -17.36
N LEU A 53 2.59 -4.40 -17.35
CA LEU A 53 3.66 -4.53 -16.35
C LEU A 53 4.72 -3.45 -16.53
N GLU A 54 5.15 -3.19 -17.76
CA GLU A 54 6.13 -2.13 -18.08
C GLU A 54 5.56 -0.74 -17.75
N GLU A 55 4.30 -0.48 -18.11
CA GLU A 55 3.63 0.78 -17.77
C GLU A 55 3.53 0.97 -16.25
N GLY A 56 3.23 -0.10 -15.50
CA GLY A 56 3.21 -0.09 -14.05
C GLY A 56 4.56 0.27 -13.43
N LEU A 57 5.66 -0.29 -13.95
CA LEU A 57 7.02 0.05 -13.51
C LEU A 57 7.34 1.53 -13.77
N HIS A 58 7.05 2.05 -14.97
CA HIS A 58 7.24 3.47 -15.27
C HIS A 58 6.40 4.39 -14.37
N LEU A 59 5.18 3.99 -14.03
CA LEU A 59 4.32 4.75 -13.11
C LEU A 59 4.83 4.74 -11.67
N PHE A 60 5.46 3.65 -11.21
CA PHE A 60 6.18 3.65 -9.92
C PHE A 60 7.34 4.65 -9.92
N GLU A 61 8.14 4.68 -10.98
CA GLU A 61 9.24 5.64 -11.12
C GLU A 61 8.73 7.09 -11.12
N LEU A 62 7.66 7.36 -11.88
CA LEU A 62 7.01 8.67 -11.91
C LEU A 62 6.49 9.06 -10.52
N SER A 63 5.83 8.14 -9.81
CA SER A 63 5.36 8.36 -8.45
C SER A 63 6.51 8.77 -7.51
N SER A 64 7.62 8.05 -7.57
CA SER A 64 8.81 8.34 -6.77
C SER A 64 9.40 9.71 -7.12
N ARG A 65 9.47 10.06 -8.40
CA ARG A 65 9.97 11.36 -8.86
C ARG A 65 9.10 12.53 -8.37
N LEU A 66 7.78 12.43 -8.55
CA LEU A 66 6.79 13.41 -8.09
C LEU A 66 6.79 13.56 -6.56
N SER A 67 7.05 12.48 -5.81
CA SER A 67 7.13 12.53 -4.35
C SER A 67 8.34 13.31 -3.83
N ARG A 68 9.46 13.30 -4.58
CA ARG A 68 10.72 13.93 -4.20
C ARG A 68 10.83 15.38 -4.66
N ASN A 69 10.29 15.70 -5.84
CA ASN A 69 10.49 17.00 -6.47
C ASN A 69 9.19 17.81 -6.53
N LYS A 70 9.09 18.85 -5.69
CA LYS A 70 7.92 19.74 -5.60
C LYS A 70 7.64 20.55 -6.87
N PHE A 71 8.52 20.54 -7.87
CA PHE A 71 8.39 21.30 -9.12
C PHE A 71 8.38 20.42 -10.38
N ASP A 72 8.24 19.10 -10.24
CA ASP A 72 8.10 18.23 -11.40
C ASP A 72 6.68 18.30 -11.96
N GLY A 73 6.54 18.21 -13.28
CA GLY A 73 5.26 18.27 -13.98
C GLY A 73 4.72 16.88 -14.30
N TRP A 74 3.46 16.81 -14.73
CA TRP A 74 2.94 15.60 -15.34
C TRP A 74 3.67 15.35 -16.67
N VAL A 75 3.93 14.10 -17.00
CA VAL A 75 4.67 13.71 -18.22
C VAL A 75 3.71 13.30 -19.33
N ASP A 76 4.05 13.61 -20.58
CA ASP A 76 3.16 13.40 -21.73
C ASP A 76 2.89 11.93 -22.06
N TRP A 77 3.78 11.02 -21.64
CA TRP A 77 3.60 9.58 -21.85
C TRP A 77 2.66 8.93 -20.83
N ALA A 78 2.46 9.55 -19.66
CA ALA A 78 1.71 8.93 -18.59
C ALA A 78 0.20 9.13 -18.77
N PRO A 79 -0.62 8.11 -18.51
CA PRO A 79 -2.07 8.24 -18.57
C PRO A 79 -2.56 9.34 -17.63
N VAL A 80 -3.63 10.03 -17.99
CA VAL A 80 -4.29 11.02 -17.12
C VAL A 80 -5.52 10.39 -16.47
N PRO A 81 -5.97 10.90 -15.30
CA PRO A 81 -7.22 10.45 -14.70
C PRO A 81 -8.40 10.59 -15.67
N ASP A 82 -9.05 9.47 -15.95
CA ASP A 82 -10.20 9.38 -16.85
C ASP A 82 -11.41 8.84 -16.07
N PRO A 83 -12.54 9.59 -16.00
CA PRO A 83 -13.76 9.14 -15.32
C PRO A 83 -14.40 7.93 -16.00
N ASP A 84 -14.17 7.73 -17.30
CA ASP A 84 -14.72 6.63 -18.10
C ASP A 84 -13.71 5.47 -18.24
N ALA A 85 -12.66 5.46 -17.41
CA ALA A 85 -11.63 4.44 -17.40
C ALA A 85 -12.21 3.02 -17.28
N VAL A 86 -11.57 2.08 -17.97
CA VAL A 86 -11.86 0.65 -17.93
C VAL A 86 -10.61 -0.15 -17.57
N GLY A 87 -10.78 -1.45 -17.28
CA GLY A 87 -9.66 -2.37 -17.06
C GLY A 87 -8.74 -1.96 -15.90
N ALA A 88 -7.42 -1.99 -16.13
CA ALA A 88 -6.42 -1.65 -15.12
C ALA A 88 -6.50 -0.17 -14.68
N SER A 89 -6.86 0.74 -15.60
CA SER A 89 -7.03 2.16 -15.29
C SER A 89 -8.16 2.41 -14.28
N LEU A 90 -9.31 1.74 -14.47
CA LEU A 90 -10.42 1.76 -13.51
C LEU A 90 -10.00 1.18 -12.15
N GLY A 91 -9.27 0.07 -12.17
CA GLY A 91 -8.72 -0.54 -10.96
C GLY A 91 -7.83 0.43 -10.20
N GLY A 92 -6.90 1.09 -10.91
CA GLY A 92 -6.00 2.08 -10.33
C GLY A 92 -6.73 3.31 -9.77
N ASN A 93 -7.79 3.78 -10.44
CA ASN A 93 -8.62 4.89 -9.93
C ASN A 93 -9.33 4.50 -8.62
N ARG A 94 -9.91 3.30 -8.55
CA ARG A 94 -10.55 2.80 -7.32
C ARG A 94 -9.55 2.63 -6.18
N THR A 95 -8.36 2.11 -6.49
CA THR A 95 -7.26 1.99 -5.51
C THR A 95 -6.84 3.38 -5.00
N PHE A 96 -6.71 4.36 -5.91
CA PHE A 96 -6.37 5.75 -5.57
C PHE A 96 -7.43 6.38 -4.66
N GLU A 97 -8.72 6.26 -5.00
CA GLU A 97 -9.82 6.80 -4.21
C GLU A 97 -9.86 6.20 -2.81
N ASN A 98 -9.65 4.89 -2.69
CA ASN A 98 -9.57 4.20 -1.41
C ASN A 98 -8.34 4.67 -0.60
N ALA A 99 -7.17 4.78 -1.23
CA ALA A 99 -5.95 5.24 -0.59
C ALA A 99 -6.07 6.67 -0.08
N LEU A 100 -6.55 7.59 -0.92
CA LEU A 100 -6.81 8.98 -0.54
C LEU A 100 -7.89 9.07 0.54
N GLY A 101 -8.95 8.26 0.42
CA GLY A 101 -10.01 8.15 1.41
C GLY A 101 -9.51 7.72 2.78
N TRP A 102 -8.55 6.80 2.84
CA TRP A 102 -7.90 6.39 4.08
C TRP A 102 -7.03 7.50 4.67
N ILE A 103 -6.17 8.13 3.85
CA ILE A 103 -5.30 9.24 4.28
C ILE A 103 -6.12 10.38 4.89
N MET A 104 -7.22 10.78 4.24
CA MET A 104 -8.12 11.81 4.80
C MET A 104 -8.73 11.37 6.13
N ARG A 105 -9.08 10.09 6.28
CA ARG A 105 -9.63 9.55 7.54
C ARG A 105 -8.59 9.51 8.65
N HIS A 106 -7.33 9.24 8.33
CA HIS A 106 -6.22 9.30 9.28
C HIS A 106 -6.09 10.71 9.88
N GLU A 107 -6.07 11.75 9.04
CA GLU A 107 -6.02 13.15 9.52
C GLU A 107 -7.26 13.53 10.35
N LEU A 108 -8.44 13.08 9.93
CA LEU A 108 -9.68 13.28 10.71
C LEU A 108 -9.65 12.52 12.05
N ALA A 109 -8.96 11.39 12.14
CA ALA A 109 -8.80 10.65 13.37
C ALA A 109 -7.94 11.42 14.38
N HIS A 110 -6.87 12.10 13.95
CA HIS A 110 -6.10 13.01 14.82
C HIS A 110 -6.98 14.10 15.44
N LEU A 111 -7.89 14.70 14.67
CA LEU A 111 -8.86 15.66 15.19
C LEU A 111 -9.84 15.02 16.19
N ARG A 112 -10.42 13.87 15.83
CA ARG A 112 -11.40 13.16 16.65
C ARG A 112 -10.83 12.67 17.99
N LEU A 113 -9.57 12.27 18.00
CA LEU A 113 -8.85 11.78 19.17
C LEU A 113 -8.12 12.90 19.92
N ASN A 114 -8.27 14.16 19.47
CA ASN A 114 -7.71 15.34 20.10
C ASN A 114 -6.17 15.31 20.22
N HIS A 115 -5.49 14.71 19.24
CA HIS A 115 -4.02 14.58 19.23
C HIS A 115 -3.32 15.96 19.17
N HIS A 116 -4.00 16.99 18.64
CA HIS A 116 -3.48 18.35 18.56
C HIS A 116 -3.56 19.16 19.87
N ALA A 117 -4.22 18.65 20.92
CA ALA A 117 -4.31 19.36 22.21
C ALA A 117 -2.99 19.39 22.97
N VAL A 118 -2.05 18.50 22.62
CA VAL A 118 -0.69 18.53 23.14
C VAL A 118 0.18 19.24 22.10
N ALA A 119 0.68 20.42 22.43
CA ALA A 119 1.44 21.25 21.47
C ALA A 119 2.75 20.57 21.00
N GLU A 120 3.39 19.78 21.87
CA GLU A 120 4.62 19.04 21.58
C GLU A 120 4.62 17.69 22.35
N PRO A 121 4.02 16.63 21.78
CA PRO A 121 4.02 15.31 22.41
C PRO A 121 5.43 14.73 22.48
N LEU A 122 5.70 13.90 23.50
CA LEU A 122 6.96 13.15 23.56
C LEU A 122 7.05 12.18 22.36
N PRO A 123 8.25 11.81 21.87
CA PRO A 123 8.40 10.99 20.68
C PRO A 123 7.61 9.66 20.69
N HIS A 124 7.50 9.02 21.85
CA HIS A 124 6.72 7.79 22.01
C HIS A 124 5.20 8.05 21.98
N GLU A 125 4.75 9.18 22.51
CA GLU A 125 3.34 9.60 22.46
C GLU A 125 2.95 9.95 21.03
N ALA A 126 3.81 10.65 20.28
CA ALA A 126 3.58 10.94 18.87
C ALA A 126 3.41 9.65 18.05
N LYS A 127 4.27 8.64 18.27
CA LYS A 127 4.14 7.33 17.61
C LYS A 127 2.84 6.61 17.97
N GLU A 128 2.44 6.68 19.23
CA GLU A 128 1.18 6.08 19.68
C GLU A 128 -0.03 6.80 19.09
N GLN A 129 0.02 8.13 18.96
CA GLN A 129 -1.02 8.91 18.28
C GLN A 129 -1.17 8.51 16.80
N GLU A 130 -0.07 8.26 16.10
CA GLU A 130 -0.09 7.75 14.72
C GLU A 130 -0.77 6.37 14.64
N PHE A 131 -0.43 5.44 15.56
CA PHE A 131 -1.09 4.13 15.60
C PHE A 131 -2.59 4.23 15.91
N GLN A 132 -2.99 5.13 16.79
CA GLN A 132 -4.40 5.35 17.11
C GLN A 132 -5.16 5.95 15.94
N ALA A 133 -4.55 6.90 15.22
CA ALA A 133 -5.14 7.47 14.02
C ALA A 133 -5.29 6.43 12.90
N ASP A 134 -4.27 5.60 12.67
CA ASP A 134 -4.31 4.47 11.74
C ASP A 134 -5.44 3.49 12.07
N ALA A 135 -5.55 3.08 13.33
CA ALA A 135 -6.58 2.14 13.77
C ALA A 135 -7.99 2.72 13.58
N GLN A 136 -8.18 4.00 13.94
CA GLN A 136 -9.47 4.68 13.79
C GLN A 136 -9.85 4.85 12.30
N ALA A 137 -8.90 5.22 11.44
CA ALA A 137 -9.12 5.35 10.01
C ALA A 137 -9.44 4.01 9.35
N THR A 138 -8.68 2.97 9.70
CA THR A 138 -8.90 1.59 9.27
C THR A 138 -10.30 1.11 9.68
N HIS A 139 -10.70 1.37 10.93
CA HIS A 139 -12.03 1.01 11.42
C HIS A 139 -13.16 1.75 10.68
N TRP A 140 -13.03 3.06 10.45
CA TRP A 140 -14.01 3.82 9.67
C TRP A 140 -14.14 3.33 8.23
N MET A 141 -13.02 2.96 7.60
CA MET A 141 -13.02 2.49 6.23
C MET A 141 -13.55 1.06 6.11
N LYS A 142 -13.20 0.18 7.05
CA LYS A 142 -13.74 -1.18 7.16
C LYS A 142 -15.25 -1.17 7.42
N GLY A 143 -15.72 -0.30 8.32
CA GLY A 143 -17.12 -0.26 8.73
C GLY A 143 -17.57 -1.62 9.29
N SER A 144 -18.66 -2.16 8.74
CA SER A 144 -19.21 -3.48 9.12
C SER A 144 -18.75 -4.63 8.21
N LEU A 145 -17.82 -4.39 7.29
CA LEU A 145 -17.34 -5.41 6.37
C LEU A 145 -16.51 -6.47 7.10
N GLN A 146 -16.70 -7.73 6.72
CA GLN A 146 -16.05 -8.88 7.33
C GLN A 146 -15.87 -10.01 6.31
N VAL A 147 -14.93 -10.91 6.60
CA VAL A 147 -14.74 -12.16 5.88
C VAL A 147 -15.97 -13.05 6.02
N ASP A 148 -16.26 -13.82 4.98
CA ASP A 148 -17.37 -14.77 4.96
C ASP A 148 -17.16 -15.88 6.02
N PRO A 149 -18.08 -16.03 6.99
CA PRO A 149 -17.94 -17.06 8.02
C PRO A 149 -17.94 -18.47 7.41
N GLY A 150 -16.85 -19.21 7.63
CA GLY A 150 -16.73 -20.60 7.18
C GLY A 150 -16.51 -20.78 5.67
N ARG A 151 -16.17 -19.71 4.94
CA ARG A 151 -15.75 -19.82 3.54
C ARG A 151 -14.49 -20.70 3.45
N ALA A 152 -14.51 -21.67 2.55
CA ALA A 152 -13.32 -22.47 2.25
C ALA A 152 -12.30 -21.59 1.50
N LEU A 153 -11.02 -21.72 1.84
CA LEU A 153 -9.95 -21.01 1.15
C LEU A 153 -9.99 -21.29 -0.36
N GLU A 154 -9.54 -20.32 -1.15
CA GLU A 154 -9.49 -20.34 -2.63
C GLU A 154 -10.85 -20.38 -3.33
N THR A 155 -11.95 -20.36 -2.58
CA THR A 155 -13.28 -20.18 -3.16
C THR A 155 -13.64 -18.70 -3.32
N ARG A 156 -14.43 -18.39 -4.34
CA ARG A 156 -14.84 -17.00 -4.64
C ARG A 156 -15.55 -16.38 -3.41
N PRO A 157 -15.05 -15.26 -2.87
CA PRO A 157 -15.70 -14.56 -1.77
C PRO A 157 -17.01 -13.88 -2.19
N SER A 158 -17.85 -13.56 -1.20
CA SER A 158 -19.03 -12.72 -1.38
C SER A 158 -18.64 -11.30 -1.81
N GLU A 159 -19.61 -10.54 -2.37
CA GLU A 159 -19.36 -9.14 -2.72
C GLU A 159 -19.01 -8.28 -1.49
N THR A 160 -19.41 -8.68 -0.28
CA THR A 160 -19.04 -8.01 0.98
C THR A 160 -17.57 -8.21 1.30
N GLU A 161 -17.07 -9.45 1.22
CA GLU A 161 -15.65 -9.74 1.44
C GLU A 161 -14.79 -9.14 0.31
N LEU A 162 -15.27 -9.17 -0.94
CA LEU A 162 -14.59 -8.49 -2.05
C LEU A 162 -14.50 -6.96 -1.86
N ASP A 163 -15.53 -6.32 -1.28
CA ASP A 163 -15.45 -4.89 -0.94
C ASP A 163 -14.42 -4.64 0.18
N LEU A 164 -14.36 -5.52 1.18
CA LEU A 164 -13.32 -5.46 2.23
C LEU A 164 -11.91 -5.53 1.62
N GLU A 165 -11.67 -6.49 0.74
CA GLU A 165 -10.40 -6.69 0.05
C GLU A 165 -10.01 -5.47 -0.81
N ARG A 166 -10.95 -4.88 -1.56
CA ARG A 166 -10.68 -3.65 -2.33
C ARG A 166 -10.32 -2.46 -1.46
N ARG A 167 -10.99 -2.31 -0.31
CA ARG A 167 -10.68 -1.25 0.65
C ARG A 167 -9.33 -1.49 1.32
N ALA A 168 -9.05 -2.73 1.72
CA ALA A 168 -7.77 -3.14 2.28
C ALA A 168 -6.61 -2.84 1.34
N LEU A 169 -6.74 -3.18 0.06
CA LEU A 169 -5.72 -2.86 -0.94
C LEU A 169 -5.45 -1.36 -1.01
N GLY A 170 -6.48 -0.52 -1.06
CA GLY A 170 -6.30 0.92 -1.06
C GLY A 170 -5.66 1.46 0.23
N MET A 171 -5.99 0.91 1.39
CA MET A 171 -5.34 1.28 2.66
C MET A 171 -3.85 0.90 2.66
N PHE A 172 -3.51 -0.32 2.23
CA PHE A 172 -2.13 -0.75 2.06
C PHE A 172 -1.37 0.13 1.05
N THR A 173 -2.00 0.48 -0.08
CA THR A 173 -1.45 1.40 -1.07
C THR A 173 -1.20 2.78 -0.48
N GLY A 174 -2.14 3.34 0.27
CA GLY A 174 -2.00 4.66 0.91
C GLY A 174 -0.83 4.68 1.88
N LEU A 175 -0.72 3.67 2.75
CA LEU A 175 0.35 3.59 3.73
C LEU A 175 1.72 3.28 3.12
N ALA A 176 1.78 2.41 2.11
CA ALA A 176 2.99 2.17 1.33
C ALA A 176 3.44 3.41 0.55
N TRP A 177 2.50 4.20 0.03
CA TRP A 177 2.81 5.47 -0.60
C TRP A 177 3.31 6.51 0.42
N VAL A 178 2.69 6.63 1.59
CA VAL A 178 3.19 7.49 2.69
C VAL A 178 4.62 7.09 3.06
N ALA A 179 4.91 5.80 3.10
CA ALA A 179 6.27 5.30 3.27
C ALA A 179 7.22 5.85 2.20
N GLN A 180 6.87 5.73 0.92
CA GLN A 180 7.66 6.27 -0.17
C GLN A 180 7.81 7.79 -0.09
N PHE A 181 6.73 8.50 0.25
CA PHE A 181 6.67 9.96 0.30
C PHE A 181 7.45 10.56 1.48
N GLU A 182 7.43 9.89 2.64
CA GLU A 182 8.02 10.39 3.89
C GLU A 182 9.42 9.81 4.19
N LEU A 183 9.67 8.53 3.88
CA LEU A 183 10.95 7.88 4.19
C LEU A 183 12.08 8.29 3.25
N VAL A 184 11.76 8.52 1.98
CA VAL A 184 12.74 8.88 0.95
C VAL A 184 13.38 10.25 1.23
N PRO A 185 12.67 11.27 1.76
CA PRO A 185 13.29 12.56 2.08
C PRO A 185 13.72 12.73 3.55
N HIS A 186 13.15 12.00 4.53
CA HIS A 186 13.31 12.35 5.97
C HIS A 186 13.91 11.27 6.88
N GLY A 187 14.20 10.05 6.39
CA GLY A 187 14.86 9.03 7.20
C GLY A 187 13.99 8.40 8.31
N ASN A 188 14.61 7.86 9.37
CA ASN A 188 13.86 7.30 10.51
C ASN A 188 13.39 8.46 11.39
N SER A 189 12.09 8.73 11.42
CA SER A 189 11.54 9.75 12.29
C SER A 189 11.55 9.30 13.75
N SER A 190 11.92 10.20 14.66
CA SER A 190 11.73 9.98 16.10
C SER A 190 10.25 9.98 16.49
N THR A 191 9.38 10.60 15.68
CA THR A 191 7.95 10.83 15.98
C THR A 191 7.00 9.97 15.14
N HIS A 192 7.43 9.43 14.00
CA HIS A 192 6.60 8.54 13.18
C HIS A 192 7.01 7.07 13.34
N PRO A 193 6.06 6.14 13.50
CA PRO A 193 6.39 4.72 13.62
C PRO A 193 6.86 4.14 12.28
N PRO A 194 7.65 3.06 12.30
CA PRO A 194 8.00 2.31 11.10
C PRO A 194 6.75 1.88 10.32
N VAL A 195 6.78 2.02 9.00
CA VAL A 195 5.67 1.65 8.10
C VAL A 195 5.31 0.16 8.24
N MET A 196 6.29 -0.71 8.46
CA MET A 196 6.04 -2.13 8.68
C MET A 196 5.15 -2.36 9.91
N ASP A 197 5.40 -1.65 11.02
CA ASP A 197 4.57 -1.77 12.22
C ASP A 197 3.14 -1.27 11.97
N ARG A 198 3.00 -0.18 11.20
CA ARG A 198 1.69 0.39 10.82
C ARG A 198 0.90 -0.59 9.94
N ILE A 199 1.54 -1.18 8.92
CA ILE A 199 0.90 -2.15 8.01
C ILE A 199 0.55 -3.45 8.75
N GLY A 200 1.45 -3.95 9.61
CA GLY A 200 1.19 -5.15 10.40
C GLY A 200 -0.03 -5.01 11.33
N ARG A 201 -0.15 -3.86 12.01
CA ARG A 201 -1.34 -3.55 12.83
C ARG A 201 -2.60 -3.42 11.98
N MET A 202 -2.51 -2.75 10.83
CA MET A 202 -3.64 -2.62 9.89
C MET A 202 -4.13 -3.99 9.39
N ILE A 203 -3.23 -4.93 9.05
CA ILE A 203 -3.59 -6.31 8.68
C ILE A 203 -4.35 -6.98 9.84
N GLY A 204 -3.86 -6.81 11.08
CA GLY A 204 -4.51 -7.33 12.29
C GLY A 204 -5.93 -6.78 12.50
N ASP A 205 -6.14 -5.48 12.30
CA ASP A 205 -7.44 -4.81 12.46
C ASP A 205 -8.45 -5.21 11.37
N LEU A 206 -7.95 -5.39 10.14
CA LEU A 206 -8.78 -5.78 9.00
C LEU A 206 -9.31 -7.20 9.15
N ARG A 207 -8.55 -8.11 9.79
CA ARG A 207 -8.93 -9.52 9.97
C ARG A 207 -9.31 -10.17 8.64
N LEU A 208 -8.47 -9.95 7.62
CA LEU A 208 -8.66 -10.51 6.27
C LEU A 208 -8.58 -12.04 6.31
N ALA A 209 -8.99 -12.71 5.23
CA ALA A 209 -8.85 -14.16 5.12
C ALA A 209 -7.37 -14.55 4.90
N ASP A 210 -7.03 -15.83 5.13
CA ASP A 210 -5.66 -16.31 4.94
C ASP A 210 -5.24 -16.36 3.46
N ASP A 211 -6.21 -16.41 2.55
CA ASP A 211 -6.06 -16.29 1.10
C ASP A 211 -6.39 -14.87 0.59
N SER A 212 -6.21 -13.84 1.45
CA SER A 212 -6.55 -12.45 1.14
C SER A 212 -5.87 -11.93 -0.13
N PHE A 213 -6.71 -11.47 -1.07
CA PHE A 213 -6.29 -10.80 -2.29
C PHE A 213 -5.42 -9.56 -2.02
N ALA A 214 -5.80 -8.71 -1.08
CA ALA A 214 -5.08 -7.48 -0.76
C ALA A 214 -3.69 -7.77 -0.20
N CYS A 215 -3.55 -8.79 0.66
CA CYS A 215 -2.27 -9.22 1.18
C CYS A 215 -1.38 -9.84 0.08
N GLU A 216 -1.94 -10.67 -0.80
CA GLU A 216 -1.24 -11.24 -1.95
C GLU A 216 -0.69 -10.13 -2.87
N MET A 217 -1.54 -9.16 -3.23
CA MET A 217 -1.16 -7.99 -4.04
C MET A 217 -0.06 -7.14 -3.38
N LEU A 218 -0.15 -6.91 -2.07
CA LEU A 218 0.86 -6.16 -1.33
C LEU A 218 2.22 -6.87 -1.38
N SER A 219 2.23 -8.20 -1.27
CA SER A 219 3.46 -9.00 -1.37
C SER A 219 4.09 -8.85 -2.76
N TYR A 220 3.29 -8.99 -3.82
CA TYR A 220 3.76 -8.86 -5.20
C TYR A 220 4.34 -7.49 -5.53
N VAL A 221 3.61 -6.42 -5.19
CA VAL A 221 4.07 -5.06 -5.43
C VAL A 221 5.38 -4.81 -4.69
N THR A 222 5.48 -5.24 -3.43
CA THR A 222 6.70 -5.04 -2.64
C THR A 222 7.88 -5.82 -3.20
N LYS A 223 7.64 -7.06 -3.66
CA LYS A 223 8.68 -7.87 -4.29
C LYS A 223 9.29 -7.14 -5.48
N VAL A 224 8.45 -6.61 -6.37
CA VAL A 224 8.91 -5.85 -7.53
C VAL A 224 9.70 -4.61 -7.14
N LEU A 225 9.29 -3.92 -6.08
CA LEU A 225 9.95 -2.70 -5.61
C LEU A 225 11.30 -2.95 -4.92
N VAL A 226 11.47 -4.09 -4.26
CA VAL A 226 12.58 -4.32 -3.33
C VAL A 226 13.57 -5.35 -3.85
N ASP A 227 13.07 -6.46 -4.39
CA ASP A 227 13.85 -7.66 -4.66
C ASP A 227 13.14 -8.50 -5.74
N PRO A 228 13.03 -7.98 -6.98
CA PRO A 228 12.27 -8.65 -8.05
C PRO A 228 12.83 -10.05 -8.37
N GLU A 229 14.16 -10.21 -8.26
CA GLU A 229 14.89 -11.45 -8.52
C GLU A 229 14.93 -12.40 -7.29
N GLY A 230 14.46 -11.94 -6.14
CA GLY A 230 14.49 -12.71 -4.91
C GLY A 230 13.54 -13.91 -4.90
N VAL A 231 13.93 -14.97 -4.20
CA VAL A 231 13.03 -16.09 -3.90
C VAL A 231 12.17 -15.75 -2.68
N TRP A 232 10.85 -15.73 -2.87
CA TRP A 232 9.85 -15.31 -1.88
C TRP A 232 8.69 -16.32 -1.90
N PRO A 233 8.29 -16.94 -0.77
CA PRO A 233 8.99 -16.99 0.52
C PRO A 233 10.34 -17.75 0.46
N PRO A 234 11.24 -17.57 1.43
CA PRO A 234 12.55 -18.24 1.46
C PRO A 234 12.50 -19.74 1.82
N ASP A 235 11.40 -20.23 2.42
CA ASP A 235 11.23 -21.63 2.85
C ASP A 235 9.99 -22.29 2.24
N GLN A 236 10.04 -23.63 2.09
CA GLN A 236 9.10 -24.48 1.34
C GLN A 236 7.71 -24.69 1.96
N GLU A 237 7.36 -24.00 3.05
CA GLU A 237 5.97 -23.99 3.54
C GLU A 237 5.12 -23.09 2.65
N VAL A 238 3.88 -23.52 2.33
CA VAL A 238 2.91 -22.69 1.60
C VAL A 238 2.45 -21.59 2.55
N PRO A 239 2.98 -20.35 2.47
CA PRO A 239 2.61 -19.30 3.40
C PRO A 239 1.21 -18.83 3.09
N THR A 240 0.48 -18.38 4.11
CA THR A 240 -0.76 -17.64 3.84
C THR A 240 -0.43 -16.33 3.09
N ALA A 241 -1.41 -15.72 2.44
CA ALA A 241 -1.23 -14.41 1.81
C ALA A 241 -0.78 -13.35 2.83
N LYS A 242 -1.21 -13.48 4.09
CA LYS A 242 -0.77 -12.62 5.19
C LYS A 242 0.70 -12.82 5.53
N ASP A 243 1.17 -14.07 5.60
CA ASP A 243 2.58 -14.37 5.86
C ASP A 243 3.46 -13.80 4.75
N ALA A 244 3.03 -13.95 3.48
CA ALA A 244 3.71 -13.38 2.33
C ALA A 244 3.74 -11.84 2.37
N ALA A 245 2.67 -11.19 2.84
CA ALA A 245 2.62 -9.74 3.04
C ALA A 245 3.52 -9.27 4.18
N MET A 246 3.59 -10.01 5.29
CA MET A 246 4.45 -9.66 6.42
C MET A 246 5.94 -9.80 6.08
N GLU A 247 6.33 -10.89 5.39
CA GLU A 247 7.70 -11.07 4.87
C GLU A 247 8.07 -9.94 3.90
N ALA A 248 7.13 -9.54 3.04
CA ALA A 248 7.30 -8.42 2.15
C ALA A 248 7.64 -7.13 2.89
N MET A 249 6.88 -6.81 3.94
CA MET A 249 7.11 -5.62 4.75
C MET A 249 8.44 -5.68 5.51
N PHE A 250 8.86 -6.86 5.97
CA PHE A 250 10.18 -7.05 6.58
C PHE A 250 11.31 -6.72 5.60
N ARG A 251 11.22 -7.21 4.37
CA ARG A 251 12.21 -6.92 3.33
C ARG A 251 12.22 -5.46 2.89
N LEU A 252 11.05 -4.84 2.74
CA LEU A 252 10.94 -3.41 2.49
C LEU A 252 11.61 -2.59 3.59
N SER A 253 11.36 -2.92 4.85
CA SER A 253 12.00 -2.25 6.00
C SER A 253 13.52 -2.39 5.96
N ARG A 254 14.05 -3.57 5.63
CA ARG A 254 15.50 -3.79 5.49
C ARG A 254 16.11 -2.99 4.34
N ALA A 255 15.45 -2.97 3.18
CA ALA A 255 15.91 -2.21 2.03
C ALA A 255 15.96 -0.70 2.33
N VAL A 256 14.90 -0.16 2.95
CA VAL A 256 14.86 1.23 3.41
C VAL A 256 15.98 1.55 4.41
N ALA A 257 16.34 0.62 5.30
CA ALA A 257 17.44 0.79 6.23
C ALA A 257 18.82 0.78 5.52
N ALA A 258 18.98 -0.05 4.49
CA ALA A 258 20.22 -0.15 3.72
C ALA A 258 20.52 1.11 2.89
N PHE A 259 19.50 1.81 2.37
CA PHE A 259 19.66 3.09 1.67
C PHE A 259 20.19 4.25 2.54
N LYS A 260 20.29 4.06 3.87
CA LYS A 260 20.77 5.08 4.82
C LYS A 260 22.25 4.94 5.17
N GLY A 261 22.94 3.89 4.70
CA GLY A 261 24.39 3.69 4.84
C GLY A 261 25.14 4.15 3.60
#